data_AF-A0A2G5WN53-F1
#
_entry.id   AF-A0A2G5WN53-F1
#
_cell.length_a   1.000
_cell.length_b   1.000
_cell.length_c   1.000
_cell.angle_alpha   90.00
_cell.angle_beta   90.00
_cell.angle_gamma   90.00
#
_symmetry.space_group_name_H-M   'P 1'
#
loop_
_entity.id
_entity.type
_entity.pdbx_description
1 polymer ?
#
loop_
_entity_poly.entity_id
_entity_poly.type
_entity_poly.pdbx_seq_one_letter_code
_entity_poly.pdbx_strand_id
1 'polypeptide(L)'
;MLTNRQLLILQLTVKDFIESAQPVGSRQLSKKPEAPFSSATIRNDMADLEDMGYLEKTHTSSGRVPSEKGYRFFVDHLLQPQTLAIEDSLQLRTLFHDKVGESEELIRKSATILSELTNYTSILLGPDTSTHAVKKFSIVPLDQQRAVAIIVTDNGHVENRIFDVPPGLTASEIEKTVNILNERLIGTSLVQLQQKLLQEAKHVFEQHIHQAEQLFSSLQQAIAVEPEERLYFGGKLNMWKQPEFHDFQKMKSFFELIEKGNPAMDLFQKKGKGIQVRIGSENKVIEMEEYSVITSTYSAGENMEGSIAIIGPKRMDYARVITLLDTLSSDLSTALNRMTIGQETDRRQDT
;
A
#
# COMPACT_ATOMS: atom_id res chain seq x y z
N MET A 1 24.95 7.05 -26.98
CA MET A 1 23.96 7.99 -26.41
C MET A 1 22.91 8.26 -27.48
N LEU A 2 21.64 8.38 -27.11
CA LEU A 2 20.55 8.66 -28.05
C LEU A 2 20.64 10.12 -28.54
N THR A 3 20.37 10.35 -29.82
CA THR A 3 20.25 11.70 -30.37
C THR A 3 18.95 12.36 -29.92
N ASN A 4 18.87 13.70 -29.93
CA ASN A 4 17.63 14.44 -29.60
C ASN A 4 16.42 13.96 -30.41
N ARG A 5 16.64 13.59 -31.68
CA ARG A 5 15.60 13.03 -32.55
C ARG A 5 15.15 11.64 -32.09
N GLN A 6 16.08 10.75 -31.78
CA GLN A 6 15.78 9.43 -31.25
C GLN A 6 15.09 9.50 -29.88
N LEU A 7 15.48 10.44 -29.00
CA LEU A 7 14.81 10.69 -27.73
C LEU A 7 13.34 11.08 -27.94
N LEU A 8 13.07 12.02 -28.85
CA LEU A 8 11.72 12.44 -29.18
C LEU A 8 10.89 11.30 -29.78
N ILE A 9 11.46 10.53 -30.71
CA ILE A 9 10.78 9.39 -31.32
C ILE A 9 10.46 8.31 -30.28
N LEU A 10 11.40 8.00 -29.38
CA LEU A 10 11.16 7.07 -28.27
C LEU A 10 10.05 7.60 -27.36
N GLN A 11 10.09 8.88 -26.97
CA GLN A 11 9.07 9.50 -26.12
C GLN A 11 7.67 9.41 -26.75
N LEU A 12 7.54 9.75 -28.03
CA LEU A 12 6.27 9.70 -28.75
C LEU A 12 5.79 8.26 -28.93
N THR A 13 6.70 7.31 -29.19
CA THR A 13 6.37 5.89 -29.31
C THR A 13 5.82 5.35 -28.00
N VAL A 14 6.46 5.65 -26.86
CA VAL A 14 6.01 5.23 -25.53
C VAL A 14 4.64 5.84 -25.21
N LYS A 15 4.46 7.16 -25.38
CA LYS A 15 3.18 7.84 -25.12
C LYS A 15 2.04 7.27 -25.96
N ASP A 16 2.27 7.09 -27.27
CA ASP A 16 1.26 6.55 -28.19
C ASP A 16 0.91 5.09 -27.88
N PHE A 17 1.87 4.30 -27.41
CA PHE A 17 1.63 2.92 -26.99
C PHE A 17 0.88 2.83 -25.65
N ILE A 18 1.19 3.69 -24.67
CA ILE A 18 0.46 3.79 -23.38
C ILE A 18 -1.03 4.04 -23.64
N GLU A 19 -1.34 4.96 -24.54
CA GLU A 19 -2.72 5.36 -24.89
C GLU A 19 -3.46 4.29 -25.71
N SER A 20 -2.80 3.73 -26.74
CA SER A 20 -3.48 2.88 -27.73
C SER A 20 -3.41 1.38 -27.45
N ALA A 21 -2.42 0.91 -26.69
CA ALA A 21 -2.06 -0.50 -26.57
C ALA A 21 -1.81 -1.21 -27.93
N GLN A 22 -1.50 -0.46 -28.99
CA GLN A 22 -1.28 -0.98 -30.34
C GLN A 22 0.13 -0.70 -30.83
N PRO A 23 0.79 -1.64 -31.55
CA PRO A 23 2.13 -1.42 -32.11
C PRO A 23 2.21 -0.14 -32.94
N VAL A 24 3.17 0.72 -32.62
CA VAL A 24 3.25 2.08 -33.15
C VAL A 24 3.99 2.09 -34.49
N GLY A 25 3.36 2.67 -35.50
CA GLY A 25 3.95 2.79 -36.85
C GLY A 25 4.60 4.15 -37.11
N SER A 26 5.65 4.18 -37.92
CA SER A 26 6.31 5.45 -38.31
C SER A 26 5.37 6.43 -39.03
N ARG A 27 4.40 5.91 -39.81
CA ARG A 27 3.37 6.73 -40.49
C ARG A 27 2.32 7.31 -39.52
N GLN A 28 2.08 6.64 -38.41
CA GLN A 28 1.20 7.15 -37.34
C GLN A 28 1.91 8.29 -36.62
N LEU A 29 3.17 8.09 -36.22
CA LEU A 29 3.97 9.14 -35.57
C LEU A 29 4.17 10.36 -36.47
N SER A 30 4.44 10.19 -37.77
CA SER A 30 4.66 11.34 -38.68
C SER A 30 3.44 12.24 -38.87
N LYS A 31 2.26 11.82 -38.43
CA LYS A 31 1.03 12.65 -38.47
C LYS A 31 0.85 13.46 -37.19
N LYS A 32 1.62 13.18 -36.14
CA LYS A 32 1.54 13.90 -34.87
C LYS A 32 2.21 15.27 -35.01
N PRO A 33 1.59 16.37 -34.54
CA PRO A 33 2.18 17.72 -34.61
C PRO A 33 3.57 17.83 -33.98
N GLU A 34 3.85 17.01 -32.97
CA GLU A 34 5.10 16.96 -32.22
C GLU A 34 6.23 16.29 -32.98
N ALA A 35 5.95 15.63 -34.12
CA ALA A 35 6.92 14.91 -34.93
C ALA A 35 7.20 15.64 -36.26
N PRO A 36 8.20 16.55 -36.33
CA PRO A 36 8.51 17.32 -37.54
C PRO A 36 9.28 16.53 -38.61
N PHE A 37 9.14 15.19 -38.64
CA PHE A 37 9.97 14.30 -39.46
C PHE A 37 9.13 13.43 -40.41
N SER A 38 9.72 13.08 -41.56
CA SER A 38 9.09 12.17 -42.53
C SER A 38 8.94 10.75 -41.96
N SER A 39 7.93 10.01 -42.43
CA SER A 39 7.73 8.60 -42.05
C SER A 39 8.94 7.71 -42.36
N ALA A 40 9.72 8.02 -43.40
CA ALA A 40 10.95 7.31 -43.74
C ALA A 40 12.06 7.58 -42.70
N THR A 41 12.24 8.85 -42.30
CA THR A 41 13.19 9.23 -41.25
C THR A 41 12.85 8.55 -39.92
N ILE A 42 11.58 8.62 -39.51
CA ILE A 42 11.12 7.97 -38.27
C ILE A 42 11.34 6.46 -38.33
N ARG A 43 11.08 5.83 -39.49
CA ARG A 43 11.29 4.37 -39.65
C ARG A 43 12.75 3.97 -39.41
N ASN A 44 13.70 4.78 -39.87
CA ASN A 44 15.13 4.53 -39.69
C ASN A 44 15.52 4.67 -38.20
N ASP A 45 15.13 5.77 -37.55
CA ASP A 45 15.45 5.95 -36.12
C ASP A 45 14.76 4.90 -35.24
N MET A 46 13.55 4.46 -35.59
CA MET A 46 12.88 3.34 -34.90
C MET A 46 13.62 2.02 -35.09
N ALA A 47 14.28 1.80 -36.22
CA ALA A 47 15.13 0.62 -36.43
C ALA A 47 16.41 0.71 -35.57
N ASP A 48 17.05 1.89 -35.53
CA ASP A 48 18.21 2.11 -34.65
C ASP A 48 17.86 1.91 -33.17
N LEU A 49 16.68 2.39 -32.74
CA LEU A 49 16.17 2.21 -31.37
C LEU A 49 15.87 0.73 -31.06
N GLU A 50 15.42 -0.03 -32.06
CA GLU A 50 15.22 -1.47 -31.97
C GLU A 50 16.55 -2.22 -31.82
N ASP A 51 17.53 -1.91 -32.66
CA ASP A 51 18.88 -2.50 -32.59
C ASP A 51 19.58 -2.18 -31.24
N MET A 52 19.28 -1.02 -30.66
CA MET A 52 19.74 -0.64 -29.32
C MET A 52 18.91 -1.25 -28.18
N GLY A 53 17.82 -1.95 -28.49
CA GLY A 53 16.95 -2.65 -27.54
C GLY A 53 15.98 -1.77 -26.76
N TYR A 54 15.72 -0.53 -27.18
CA TYR A 54 14.70 0.34 -26.56
C TYR A 54 13.29 0.08 -27.11
N LEU A 55 13.22 -0.38 -28.36
CA LEU A 55 11.99 -0.79 -29.01
C LEU A 55 12.11 -2.26 -29.43
N GLU A 56 10.97 -2.91 -29.64
CA GLU A 56 10.91 -4.28 -30.14
C GLU A 56 9.73 -4.45 -31.10
N LYS A 57 9.80 -5.51 -31.93
CA LYS A 57 8.71 -5.91 -32.82
C LYS A 57 7.86 -6.97 -32.13
N THR A 58 6.55 -6.79 -32.15
CA THR A 58 5.62 -7.85 -31.72
C THR A 58 5.42 -8.90 -32.82
N HIS A 59 5.46 -8.49 -34.10
CA HIS A 59 5.50 -9.38 -35.27
C HIS A 59 6.29 -8.73 -36.42
N THR A 60 6.67 -9.52 -37.43
CA THR A 60 7.52 -9.10 -38.57
C THR A 60 6.95 -7.97 -39.43
N SER A 61 5.64 -7.76 -39.46
CA SER A 61 4.95 -6.68 -40.20
C SER A 61 4.33 -5.60 -39.31
N SER A 62 4.41 -5.74 -37.98
CA SER A 62 3.78 -4.83 -37.01
C SER A 62 4.61 -3.57 -36.79
N GLY A 63 3.97 -2.55 -36.20
CA GLY A 63 4.67 -1.42 -35.59
C GLY A 63 5.64 -1.86 -34.49
N ARG A 64 6.22 -0.90 -33.77
CA ARG A 64 7.14 -1.18 -32.66
C ARG A 64 6.44 -0.92 -31.34
N VAL A 65 6.85 -1.65 -30.32
CA VAL A 65 6.43 -1.41 -28.94
C VAL A 65 7.66 -1.08 -28.09
N PRO A 66 7.52 -0.34 -26.98
CA PRO A 66 8.62 -0.15 -26.06
C PRO A 66 8.98 -1.46 -25.37
N SER A 67 10.28 -1.76 -25.31
CA SER A 67 10.78 -2.84 -24.44
C SER A 67 10.80 -2.37 -22.98
N GLU A 68 11.10 -3.27 -22.04
CA GLU A 68 11.33 -2.89 -20.63
C GLU A 68 12.41 -1.82 -20.49
N LYS A 69 13.51 -1.95 -21.25
CA LYS A 69 14.57 -0.95 -21.34
C LYS A 69 14.06 0.39 -21.89
N GLY A 70 13.16 0.34 -22.87
CA GLY A 70 12.47 1.51 -23.41
C GLY A 70 11.67 2.26 -22.36
N TYR A 71 10.83 1.55 -21.60
CA TYR A 71 10.05 2.15 -20.51
C TYR A 71 10.94 2.68 -19.38
N ARG A 72 11.94 1.91 -18.94
CA ARG A 72 12.90 2.35 -17.92
C ARG A 72 13.58 3.65 -18.33
N PHE A 73 14.09 3.71 -19.56
CA PHE A 73 14.73 4.93 -20.07
C PHE A 73 13.75 6.11 -20.11
N PHE A 74 12.52 5.87 -20.54
CA PHE A 74 11.46 6.89 -20.57
C PHE A 74 11.15 7.43 -19.17
N VAL A 75 10.96 6.56 -18.18
CA VAL A 75 10.69 6.93 -16.79
C VAL A 75 11.83 7.75 -16.20
N ASP A 76 13.07 7.33 -16.43
CA ASP A 76 14.25 7.95 -15.82
C ASP A 76 14.64 9.30 -16.46
N HIS A 77 14.37 9.50 -17.76
CA HIS A 77 14.96 10.64 -18.51
C HIS A 77 13.95 11.50 -19.28
N LEU A 78 12.76 10.98 -19.61
CA LEU A 78 11.82 11.62 -20.55
C LEU A 78 10.46 11.95 -19.91
N LEU A 79 10.24 11.46 -18.69
CA LEU A 79 9.04 11.71 -17.93
C LEU A 79 8.98 13.17 -17.49
N GLN A 80 7.86 13.82 -17.76
CA GLN A 80 7.59 15.18 -17.28
C GLN A 80 6.43 15.10 -16.28
N PRO A 81 6.50 15.82 -15.14
CA PRO A 81 5.40 15.88 -14.22
C PRO A 81 4.13 16.35 -14.92
N GLN A 82 3.06 15.57 -14.82
CA GLN A 82 1.76 15.96 -15.35
C GLN A 82 0.99 16.70 -14.27
N THR A 83 0.34 17.82 -14.61
CA THR A 83 -0.62 18.47 -13.70
C THR A 83 -1.87 17.62 -13.61
N LEU A 84 -2.36 17.37 -12.39
CA LEU A 84 -3.63 16.67 -12.19
C LEU A 84 -4.78 17.42 -12.85
N ALA A 85 -5.73 16.68 -13.42
CA ALA A 85 -6.99 17.27 -13.83
C ALA A 85 -7.72 17.85 -12.60
N ILE A 86 -8.50 18.91 -12.81
CA ILE A 86 -9.25 19.56 -11.72
C ILE A 86 -10.18 18.56 -11.05
N GLU A 87 -10.83 17.70 -11.82
CA GLU A 87 -11.73 16.64 -11.34
C GLU A 87 -11.00 15.64 -10.43
N ASP A 88 -9.83 15.13 -10.86
CA ASP A 88 -9.01 14.22 -10.05
C ASP A 88 -8.59 14.89 -8.72
N SER A 89 -8.18 16.17 -8.78
CA SER A 89 -7.79 16.92 -7.58
C SER A 89 -8.97 17.14 -6.62
N LEU A 90 -10.17 17.40 -7.14
CA LEU A 90 -11.37 17.53 -6.34
C LEU A 90 -11.74 16.21 -5.65
N GLN A 91 -11.69 15.09 -6.37
CA GLN A 91 -11.96 13.77 -5.80
C GLN A 91 -10.97 13.42 -4.67
N LEU A 92 -9.68 13.70 -4.86
CA LEU A 92 -8.67 13.53 -3.80
C LEU A 92 -8.96 14.45 -2.60
N ARG A 93 -9.32 15.72 -2.83
CA ARG A 93 -9.63 16.66 -1.74
C ARG A 93 -10.85 16.25 -0.91
N THR A 94 -11.88 15.69 -1.55
CA THR A 94 -13.10 15.25 -0.84
C THR A 94 -12.81 14.15 0.17
N LEU A 95 -11.87 13.24 -0.15
CA LEU A 95 -11.45 12.17 0.76
C LEU A 95 -10.99 12.68 2.12
N PHE A 96 -10.22 13.78 2.12
CA PHE A 96 -9.59 14.33 3.32
C PHE A 96 -10.43 15.42 4.02
N HIS A 97 -11.57 15.79 3.43
CA HIS A 97 -12.50 16.77 4.01
C HIS A 97 -13.57 16.10 4.89
N ASP A 98 -13.93 14.85 4.60
CA ASP A 98 -14.81 14.08 5.45
C ASP A 98 -14.14 13.87 6.81
N LYS A 99 -14.89 14.04 7.90
CA LYS A 99 -14.45 13.66 9.25
C LYS A 99 -14.43 12.14 9.35
N VAL A 100 -13.46 11.51 8.70
CA VAL A 100 -13.20 10.08 8.86
C VAL A 100 -12.69 9.90 10.29
N GLY A 101 -13.46 9.17 11.11
CA GLY A 101 -13.18 9.00 12.54
C GLY A 101 -12.00 8.06 12.80
N GLU A 102 -11.62 7.24 11.84
CA GLU A 102 -10.65 6.15 12.00
C GLU A 102 -9.58 6.17 10.90
N SER A 103 -8.31 6.09 11.30
CA SER A 103 -7.16 6.09 10.38
C SER A 103 -7.22 4.95 9.37
N GLU A 104 -7.69 3.78 9.78
CA GLU A 104 -7.87 2.61 8.91
C GLU A 104 -8.88 2.89 7.78
N GLU A 105 -10.02 3.50 8.09
CA GLU A 105 -11.04 3.81 7.09
C GLU A 105 -10.49 4.79 6.05
N LEU A 106 -9.68 5.76 6.49
CA LEU A 106 -9.03 6.72 5.59
C LEU A 106 -8.03 6.02 4.65
N ILE A 107 -7.21 5.10 5.17
CA ILE A 107 -6.26 4.32 4.36
C ILE A 107 -7.04 3.45 3.35
N ARG A 108 -8.11 2.79 3.80
CA ARG A 108 -8.97 1.96 2.93
C ARG A 108 -9.60 2.76 1.80
N LYS A 109 -10.19 3.92 2.10
CA LYS A 109 -10.77 4.82 1.09
C LYS A 109 -9.71 5.38 0.13
N SER A 110 -8.51 5.67 0.64
CA SER A 110 -7.36 6.09 -0.18
C SER A 110 -6.99 5.02 -1.23
N ALA A 111 -7.00 3.74 -0.84
CA ALA A 111 -6.81 2.63 -1.78
C ALA A 111 -7.86 2.65 -2.89
N THR A 112 -9.14 2.72 -2.53
CA THR A 112 -10.25 2.72 -3.48
C THR A 112 -10.14 3.87 -4.48
N ILE A 113 -10.00 5.11 -3.99
CA ILE A 113 -9.93 6.31 -4.86
C ILE A 113 -8.73 6.23 -5.81
N LEU A 114 -7.58 5.79 -5.31
CA LEU A 114 -6.39 5.64 -6.15
C LEU A 114 -6.63 4.62 -7.28
N SER A 115 -7.32 3.51 -6.98
CA SER A 115 -7.66 2.50 -8.00
C SER A 115 -8.66 3.00 -9.04
N GLU A 116 -9.60 3.87 -8.64
CA GLU A 116 -10.59 4.46 -9.53
C GLU A 116 -9.96 5.49 -10.46
N LEU A 117 -9.12 6.38 -9.92
CA LEU A 117 -8.44 7.43 -10.68
C LEU A 117 -7.42 6.89 -11.69
N THR A 118 -6.85 5.71 -11.41
CA THR A 118 -5.81 5.09 -12.24
C THR A 118 -6.32 3.93 -13.09
N ASN A 119 -7.51 3.38 -12.80
CA ASN A 119 -7.99 2.10 -13.35
C ASN A 119 -7.01 0.94 -13.16
N TYR A 120 -6.23 0.97 -12.08
CA TYR A 120 -5.25 -0.04 -11.72
C TYR A 120 -5.57 -0.66 -10.36
N THR A 121 -4.82 -1.68 -9.97
CA THR A 121 -4.94 -2.26 -8.62
C THR A 121 -4.06 -1.46 -7.68
N SER A 122 -4.64 -0.94 -6.60
CA SER A 122 -3.92 -0.23 -5.56
C SER A 122 -3.87 -1.08 -4.29
N ILE A 123 -2.76 -0.96 -3.56
CA ILE A 123 -2.55 -1.64 -2.29
C ILE A 123 -1.93 -0.62 -1.35
N LEU A 124 -2.54 -0.42 -0.19
CA LEU A 124 -1.97 0.38 0.88
C LEU A 124 -1.65 -0.54 2.05
N LEU A 125 -0.41 -0.48 2.49
CA LEU A 125 0.05 -1.07 3.73
C LEU A 125 -0.10 -0.03 4.84
N GLY A 126 -0.90 -0.35 5.85
CA GLY A 126 -1.02 0.43 7.09
C GLY A 126 0.34 0.57 7.79
N PRO A 127 0.50 1.60 8.65
CA PRO A 127 1.76 1.80 9.36
C PRO A 127 2.09 0.59 10.25
N ASP A 128 3.38 0.33 10.42
CA ASP A 128 3.83 -0.74 11.30
C ASP A 128 3.66 -0.34 12.78
N THR A 129 2.58 -0.77 13.42
CA THR A 129 2.35 -0.58 14.86
C THR A 129 3.07 -1.62 15.72
N SER A 130 3.74 -2.61 15.13
CA SER A 130 4.26 -3.78 15.86
C SER A 130 5.40 -3.42 16.82
N THR A 131 6.18 -2.39 16.49
CA THR A 131 7.28 -1.87 17.31
C THR A 131 6.82 -0.99 18.48
N HIS A 132 5.56 -0.56 18.49
CA HIS A 132 5.07 0.39 19.48
C HIS A 132 4.78 -0.28 20.82
N ALA A 133 5.11 0.45 21.88
CA ALA A 133 4.95 -0.05 23.22
C ALA A 133 3.50 0.12 23.71
N VAL A 134 3.02 -0.85 24.47
CA VAL A 134 1.77 -0.73 25.23
C VAL A 134 1.91 0.45 26.20
N LYS A 135 0.98 1.41 26.12
CA LYS A 135 0.86 2.55 27.03
C LYS A 135 -0.25 2.34 28.05
N LYS A 136 -1.31 1.64 27.67
CA LYS A 136 -2.41 1.27 28.56
C LYS A 136 -3.06 -0.02 28.11
N PHE A 137 -3.42 -0.85 29.08
CA PHE A 137 -4.25 -2.04 28.89
C PHE A 137 -5.52 -1.88 29.74
N SER A 138 -6.68 -2.18 29.18
CA SER A 138 -7.97 -2.15 29.89
C SER A 138 -8.82 -3.35 29.49
N ILE A 139 -9.69 -3.79 30.41
CA ILE A 139 -10.74 -4.77 30.11
C ILE A 139 -12.08 -4.12 30.47
N VAL A 140 -13.01 -4.11 29.53
CA VAL A 140 -14.37 -3.58 29.71
C VAL A 140 -15.36 -4.72 29.52
N PRO A 141 -16.07 -5.17 30.57
CA PRO A 141 -17.10 -6.19 30.44
C PRO A 141 -18.24 -5.71 29.53
N LEU A 142 -18.69 -6.58 28.62
CA LEU A 142 -19.88 -6.36 27.80
C LEU A 142 -21.10 -7.01 28.43
N ASP A 143 -20.93 -8.23 28.92
CA ASP A 143 -21.93 -9.03 29.62
C ASP A 143 -21.25 -10.02 30.59
N GLN A 144 -21.99 -11.00 31.11
CA GLN A 144 -21.45 -11.99 32.06
C GLN A 144 -20.47 -12.99 31.43
N GLN A 145 -20.41 -13.09 30.10
CA GLN A 145 -19.62 -14.07 29.36
C GLN A 145 -18.60 -13.43 28.42
N ARG A 146 -18.67 -12.12 28.16
CA ARG A 146 -17.80 -11.43 27.20
C ARG A 146 -17.28 -10.10 27.73
N ALA A 147 -16.06 -9.78 27.34
CA ALA A 147 -15.43 -8.48 27.59
C ALA A 147 -14.60 -8.04 26.39
N VAL A 148 -14.32 -6.74 26.33
CA VAL A 148 -13.41 -6.12 25.37
C VAL A 148 -12.09 -5.84 26.07
N ALA A 149 -11.00 -6.43 25.59
CA ALA A 149 -9.65 -5.99 25.91
C ALA A 149 -9.29 -4.82 24.99
N ILE A 150 -8.87 -3.70 25.58
CA ILE A 150 -8.46 -2.48 24.89
C ILE A 150 -6.98 -2.25 25.17
N ILE A 151 -6.17 -2.21 24.11
CA ILE A 151 -4.74 -1.96 24.17
C ILE A 151 -4.48 -0.62 23.49
N VAL A 152 -4.01 0.35 24.26
CA VAL A 152 -3.58 1.66 23.75
C VAL A 152 -2.07 1.66 23.72
N THR A 153 -1.50 2.01 22.58
CA THR A 153 -0.04 2.11 22.40
C THR A 153 0.45 3.54 22.61
N ASP A 154 1.77 3.72 22.69
CA ASP A 154 2.42 5.02 22.88
C ASP A 154 2.10 6.05 21.79
N ASN A 155 1.83 5.60 20.56
CA ASN A 155 1.43 6.41 19.40
C ASN A 155 -0.08 6.70 19.31
N GLY A 156 -0.88 6.21 20.25
CA GLY A 156 -2.34 6.40 20.24
C GLY A 156 -3.16 5.38 19.45
N HIS A 157 -2.53 4.41 18.78
CA HIS A 157 -3.23 3.29 18.15
C HIS A 157 -3.94 2.45 19.20
N VAL A 158 -5.21 2.10 18.92
CA VAL A 158 -6.09 1.36 19.82
C VAL A 158 -6.47 0.04 19.17
N GLU A 159 -6.01 -1.06 19.77
CA GLU A 159 -6.45 -2.42 19.43
C GLU A 159 -7.57 -2.82 20.39
N ASN A 160 -8.65 -3.39 19.86
CA ASN A 160 -9.75 -3.92 20.66
C ASN A 160 -10.00 -5.38 20.29
N ARG A 161 -10.11 -6.26 21.30
CA ARG A 161 -10.36 -7.69 21.11
C ARG A 161 -11.46 -8.14 22.05
N ILE A 162 -12.52 -8.72 21.48
CA ILE A 162 -13.56 -9.39 22.28
C ILE A 162 -13.04 -10.76 22.69
N PHE A 163 -13.23 -11.11 23.96
CA PHE A 163 -12.85 -12.42 24.49
C PHE A 163 -13.88 -12.91 25.50
N ASP A 164 -13.88 -14.23 25.70
CA ASP A 164 -14.79 -14.88 26.64
C ASP A 164 -14.27 -14.75 28.08
N VAL A 165 -15.12 -14.25 28.96
CA VAL A 165 -14.87 -14.12 30.39
C VAL A 165 -15.23 -15.44 31.08
N PRO A 166 -14.28 -16.08 31.80
CA PRO A 166 -14.56 -17.32 32.50
C PRO A 166 -15.66 -17.15 33.57
N PRO A 167 -16.53 -18.17 33.75
CA PRO A 167 -17.60 -18.11 34.74
C PRO A 167 -17.04 -18.10 36.17
N GLY A 168 -17.52 -17.15 36.98
CA GLY A 168 -17.09 -16.98 38.37
C GLY A 168 -16.14 -15.81 38.61
N LEU A 169 -15.64 -15.15 37.56
CA LEU A 169 -14.84 -13.94 37.70
C LEU A 169 -15.70 -12.74 38.12
N THR A 170 -15.25 -12.06 39.18
CA THR A 170 -15.85 -10.81 39.65
C THR A 170 -15.21 -9.60 38.97
N ALA A 171 -15.94 -8.48 38.91
CA ALA A 171 -15.41 -7.22 38.39
C ALA A 171 -14.14 -6.77 39.13
N SER A 172 -14.04 -7.04 40.44
CA SER A 172 -12.84 -6.72 41.24
C SER A 172 -11.62 -7.56 40.84
N GLU A 173 -11.81 -8.82 40.45
CA GLU A 173 -10.71 -9.67 39.96
C GLU A 173 -10.24 -9.24 38.57
N ILE A 174 -11.17 -8.81 37.70
CA ILE A 174 -10.83 -8.21 36.41
C ILE A 174 -10.00 -6.95 36.63
N GLU A 175 -10.43 -6.05 37.52
CA GLU A 175 -9.72 -4.82 37.85
C GLU A 175 -8.30 -5.10 38.39
N LYS A 176 -8.16 -6.04 39.33
CA LYS A 176 -6.86 -6.49 39.83
C LYS A 176 -5.97 -7.03 38.72
N THR A 177 -6.54 -7.82 37.80
CA THR A 177 -5.81 -8.35 36.65
C THR A 177 -5.34 -7.21 35.74
N VAL A 178 -6.21 -6.25 35.44
CA VAL A 178 -5.87 -5.07 34.63
C VAL A 178 -4.73 -4.26 35.26
N ASN A 179 -4.74 -4.08 36.58
CA ASN A 179 -3.67 -3.37 37.29
C ASN A 179 -2.32 -4.09 37.18
N ILE A 180 -2.30 -5.41 37.42
CA ILE A 180 -1.10 -6.24 37.26
C ILE A 180 -0.60 -6.20 35.82
N LEU A 181 -1.51 -6.30 34.84
CA LEU A 181 -1.16 -6.25 33.43
C LEU A 181 -0.60 -4.88 33.04
N ASN A 182 -1.12 -3.77 33.57
CA ASN A 182 -0.54 -2.46 33.33
C ASN A 182 0.87 -2.34 33.93
N GLU A 183 1.11 -2.83 35.15
CA GLU A 183 2.46 -2.82 35.75
C GLU A 183 3.49 -3.61 34.93
N ARG A 184 3.05 -4.70 34.29
CA ARG A 184 3.94 -5.63 33.59
C ARG A 184 4.06 -5.36 32.10
N LEU A 185 2.99 -4.96 31.44
CA LEU A 185 2.93 -4.86 29.99
C LEU A 185 3.26 -3.46 29.47
N ILE A 186 3.08 -2.40 30.26
CA ILE A 186 3.45 -1.05 29.84
C ILE A 186 4.92 -1.01 29.42
N GLY A 187 5.22 -0.38 28.29
CA GLY A 187 6.56 -0.33 27.71
C GLY A 187 6.93 -1.54 26.84
N THR A 188 6.07 -2.58 26.77
CA THR A 188 6.32 -3.78 25.95
C THR A 188 5.83 -3.55 24.53
N SER A 189 6.65 -3.88 23.53
CA SER A 189 6.23 -3.85 22.13
C SER A 189 5.08 -4.81 21.85
N LEU A 190 4.17 -4.47 20.93
CA LEU A 190 3.06 -5.36 20.55
C LEU A 190 3.53 -6.73 20.05
N VAL A 191 4.67 -6.81 19.34
CA VAL A 191 5.26 -8.10 18.92
C VAL A 191 5.61 -8.99 20.12
N GLN A 192 6.11 -8.39 21.19
CA GLN A 192 6.52 -9.12 22.39
C GLN A 192 5.36 -9.33 23.37
N LEU A 193 4.23 -8.65 23.16
CA LEU A 193 3.09 -8.67 24.06
C LEU A 193 2.58 -10.10 24.31
N GLN A 194 2.43 -10.89 23.24
CA GLN A 194 1.97 -12.28 23.35
C GLN A 194 2.94 -13.14 24.18
N GLN A 195 4.25 -13.03 23.92
CA GLN A 195 5.27 -13.77 24.66
C GLN A 195 5.36 -13.31 26.12
N LYS A 196 5.21 -12.02 26.38
CA LYS A 196 5.26 -11.46 27.73
C LYS A 196 4.02 -11.86 28.53
N LEU A 197 2.83 -11.83 27.92
CA LEU A 197 1.60 -12.34 28.52
C LEU A 197 1.74 -13.81 28.94
N LEU A 198 2.35 -14.65 28.10
CA LEU A 198 2.66 -16.05 28.40
C LEU A 198 3.59 -16.22 29.62
N GLN A 199 4.58 -15.35 29.76
CA GLN A 199 5.52 -15.38 30.89
C GLN A 199 4.87 -14.89 32.18
N GLU A 200 4.12 -13.79 32.12
CA GLU A 200 3.49 -13.18 33.29
C GLU A 200 2.31 -14.00 33.80
N ALA A 201 1.55 -14.66 32.90
CA ALA A 201 0.50 -15.61 33.30
C ALA A 201 1.03 -16.62 34.33
N LYS A 202 2.20 -17.22 34.06
CA LYS A 202 2.85 -18.18 34.95
C LYS A 202 3.23 -17.61 36.32
N HIS A 203 3.63 -16.34 36.39
CA HIS A 203 4.03 -15.70 37.65
C HIS A 203 2.83 -15.21 38.48
N VAL A 204 1.73 -14.81 37.82
CA VAL A 204 0.52 -14.34 38.51
C VAL A 204 -0.28 -15.52 39.10
N PHE A 205 -0.20 -16.72 38.50
CA PHE A 205 -0.87 -17.93 39.01
C PHE A 205 -0.45 -18.35 40.40
N GLU A 206 0.78 -18.05 40.80
CA GLU A 206 1.28 -18.58 42.06
C GLU A 206 0.76 -17.84 43.30
N GLN A 207 0.13 -16.66 43.16
CA GLN A 207 0.01 -15.78 44.32
C GLN A 207 -1.35 -15.11 44.60
N HIS A 208 -2.27 -14.88 43.64
CA HIS A 208 -3.38 -13.93 43.92
C HIS A 208 -4.79 -14.18 43.36
N ILE A 209 -5.04 -15.10 42.40
CA ILE A 209 -6.37 -15.22 41.75
C ILE A 209 -6.70 -16.68 41.39
N HIS A 210 -7.85 -17.21 41.86
CA HIS A 210 -8.25 -18.61 41.69
C HIS A 210 -8.62 -19.02 40.24
N GLN A 211 -8.92 -18.05 39.36
CA GLN A 211 -9.37 -18.29 37.97
C GLN A 211 -8.61 -17.47 36.92
N ALA A 212 -7.48 -16.85 37.29
CA ALA A 212 -6.69 -16.06 36.34
C ALA A 212 -6.26 -16.89 35.13
N GLU A 213 -6.11 -18.22 35.26
CA GLU A 213 -5.58 -19.06 34.18
C GLU A 213 -6.48 -19.13 32.97
N GLN A 214 -7.77 -19.20 33.23
CA GLN A 214 -8.77 -19.20 32.17
C GLN A 214 -8.87 -17.80 31.56
N LEU A 215 -8.74 -16.74 32.36
CA LEU A 215 -8.75 -15.37 31.83
C LEU A 215 -7.54 -15.08 30.94
N PHE A 216 -6.34 -15.45 31.40
CA PHE A 216 -5.11 -15.28 30.63
C PHE A 216 -5.10 -16.13 29.36
N SER A 217 -5.62 -17.36 29.40
CA SER A 217 -5.72 -18.18 28.20
C SER A 217 -6.75 -17.64 27.20
N SER A 218 -7.90 -17.14 27.65
CA SER A 218 -8.86 -16.42 26.78
C SER A 218 -8.24 -15.17 26.17
N LEU A 219 -7.56 -14.34 26.97
CA LEU A 219 -6.85 -13.15 26.49
C LEU A 219 -5.73 -13.51 25.51
N GLN A 220 -4.98 -14.57 25.79
CA GLN A 220 -3.92 -15.06 24.92
C GLN A 220 -4.50 -15.49 23.58
N GLN A 221 -5.61 -16.25 23.56
CA GLN A 221 -6.26 -16.64 22.32
C GLN A 221 -6.76 -15.41 21.54
N ALA A 222 -7.35 -14.44 22.24
CA ALA A 222 -7.83 -13.21 21.64
C ALA A 222 -6.69 -12.35 21.06
N ILE A 223 -5.50 -12.36 21.67
CA ILE A 223 -4.32 -11.60 21.23
C ILE A 223 -3.46 -12.39 20.23
N ALA A 224 -3.54 -13.73 20.24
CA ALA A 224 -2.81 -14.62 19.33
C ALA A 224 -3.35 -14.62 17.90
N VAL A 225 -4.55 -14.07 17.67
CA VAL A 225 -5.02 -13.80 16.30
C VAL A 225 -4.03 -12.84 15.66
N GLU A 226 -3.44 -13.31 14.55
CA GLU A 226 -2.42 -12.63 13.77
C GLU A 226 -2.76 -11.13 13.64
N PRO A 227 -1.74 -10.24 13.64
CA PRO A 227 -2.00 -8.83 13.35
C PRO A 227 -2.85 -8.77 12.08
N GLU A 228 -4.01 -8.12 12.17
CA GLU A 228 -4.90 -7.95 11.02
C GLU A 228 -4.06 -7.56 9.81
N GLU A 229 -4.24 -8.25 8.69
CA GLU A 229 -3.57 -7.92 7.45
C GLU A 229 -3.84 -6.44 7.16
N ARG A 230 -2.85 -5.58 7.39
CA ARG A 230 -2.96 -4.12 7.18
C ARG A 230 -2.90 -3.76 5.70
N LEU A 231 -3.33 -4.66 4.84
CA LEU A 231 -3.32 -4.53 3.41
C LEU A 231 -4.72 -4.13 2.94
N TYR A 232 -4.84 -2.88 2.54
CA TYR A 232 -6.06 -2.32 2.00
C TYR A 232 -5.96 -2.27 0.49
N PHE A 233 -6.92 -2.90 -0.18
CA PHE A 233 -6.91 -3.03 -1.63
C PHE A 233 -7.99 -2.18 -2.28
N GLY A 234 -7.63 -1.52 -3.38
CA GLY A 234 -8.58 -0.92 -4.32
C GLY A 234 -8.46 -1.59 -5.69
N GLY A 235 -9.59 -1.83 -6.35
CA GLY A 235 -9.59 -2.27 -7.74
C GLY A 235 -8.88 -3.60 -8.02
N LYS A 236 -9.03 -4.62 -7.15
CA LYS A 236 -8.45 -5.97 -7.37
C LYS A 236 -8.76 -6.52 -8.77
N LEU A 237 -9.94 -6.20 -9.31
CA LEU A 237 -10.40 -6.66 -10.62
C LEU A 237 -9.95 -5.77 -11.79
N ASN A 238 -9.30 -4.62 -11.56
CA ASN A 238 -8.98 -3.68 -12.62
C ASN A 238 -7.98 -4.24 -13.64
N MET A 239 -7.12 -5.18 -13.24
CA MET A 239 -6.22 -5.86 -14.18
C MET A 239 -6.97 -6.64 -15.26
N TRP A 240 -8.16 -7.18 -14.98
CA TRP A 240 -8.96 -7.90 -15.99
C TRP A 240 -9.42 -7.01 -17.14
N LYS A 241 -9.53 -5.71 -16.91
CA LYS A 241 -9.99 -4.74 -17.92
C LYS A 241 -8.88 -4.36 -18.89
N GLN A 242 -7.63 -4.75 -18.62
CA GLN A 242 -6.50 -4.39 -19.46
C GLN A 242 -6.35 -5.37 -20.64
N PRO A 243 -6.11 -4.88 -21.87
CA PRO A 243 -5.99 -5.71 -23.06
C PRO A 243 -4.86 -6.75 -23.03
N GLU A 244 -3.82 -6.55 -22.20
CA GLU A 244 -2.71 -7.49 -22.04
C GLU A 244 -3.10 -8.77 -21.28
N PHE A 245 -4.17 -8.72 -20.48
CA PHE A 245 -4.45 -9.73 -19.46
C PHE A 245 -5.68 -10.59 -19.78
N HIS A 246 -5.70 -11.16 -20.99
CA HIS A 246 -6.71 -12.15 -21.41
C HIS A 246 -6.32 -13.60 -21.03
N ASP A 247 -5.09 -13.82 -20.56
CA ASP A 247 -4.61 -15.13 -20.11
C ASP A 247 -5.09 -15.42 -18.68
N PHE A 248 -5.97 -16.41 -18.57
CA PHE A 248 -6.54 -16.84 -17.29
C PHE A 248 -5.47 -17.32 -16.29
N GLN A 249 -4.41 -18.00 -16.73
CA GLN A 249 -3.37 -18.50 -15.82
C GLN A 249 -2.59 -17.35 -15.20
N LYS A 250 -2.18 -16.36 -16.02
CA LYS A 250 -1.50 -15.16 -15.52
C LYS A 250 -2.37 -14.42 -14.50
N MET A 251 -3.65 -14.25 -14.80
CA MET A 251 -4.58 -13.60 -13.88
C MET A 251 -4.79 -14.39 -12.60
N LYS A 252 -4.92 -15.72 -12.67
CA LYS A 252 -5.04 -16.57 -11.49
C LYS A 252 -3.83 -16.42 -10.57
N SER A 253 -2.62 -16.47 -11.11
CA SER A 253 -1.38 -16.26 -10.33
C SER A 253 -1.36 -14.89 -9.66
N PHE A 254 -1.78 -13.84 -10.37
CA PHE A 254 -1.91 -12.49 -9.79
C PHE A 254 -2.93 -12.44 -8.65
N PHE A 255 -4.13 -13.02 -8.81
CA PHE A 255 -5.12 -13.05 -7.72
C PHE A 255 -4.65 -13.85 -6.52
N GLU A 256 -4.02 -14.99 -6.73
CA GLU A 256 -3.47 -15.78 -5.63
C GLU A 256 -2.41 -14.99 -4.84
N LEU A 257 -1.61 -14.17 -5.51
CA LEU A 257 -0.66 -13.27 -4.84
C LEU A 257 -1.38 -12.20 -4.00
N ILE A 258 -2.43 -11.59 -4.56
CA ILE A 258 -3.20 -10.51 -3.94
C ILE A 258 -4.11 -11.00 -2.81
N GLU A 259 -4.58 -12.25 -2.85
CA GLU A 259 -5.43 -12.84 -1.80
C GLU A 259 -4.64 -13.35 -0.60
N LYS A 260 -3.40 -13.82 -0.79
CA LYS A 260 -2.61 -14.44 0.29
C LYS A 260 -1.96 -13.45 1.27
N GLY A 261 -2.15 -12.14 1.08
CA GLY A 261 -1.67 -11.05 1.95
C GLY A 261 -0.15 -10.95 2.09
N ASN A 262 0.47 -11.93 2.76
CA ASN A 262 1.91 -12.05 2.96
C ASN A 262 2.76 -11.87 1.69
N PRO A 263 2.46 -12.53 0.54
CA PRO A 263 3.24 -12.32 -0.68
C PRO A 263 3.10 -10.91 -1.28
N ALA A 264 1.99 -10.22 -1.01
CA ALA A 264 1.80 -8.84 -1.46
C ALA A 264 2.67 -7.86 -0.65
N MET A 265 3.11 -8.22 0.56
CA MET A 265 4.05 -7.41 1.34
C MET A 265 5.42 -7.30 0.65
N ASP A 266 5.86 -8.31 -0.11
CA ASP A 266 7.13 -8.29 -0.85
C ASP A 266 7.17 -7.24 -1.97
N LEU A 267 5.99 -6.72 -2.34
CA LEU A 267 5.88 -5.57 -3.24
C LEU A 267 6.41 -4.30 -2.58
N PHE A 268 6.31 -4.16 -1.26
CA PHE A 268 6.75 -2.99 -0.51
C PHE A 268 8.18 -3.22 0.02
N GLN A 269 9.19 -2.95 -0.82
CA GLN A 269 10.57 -3.07 -0.37
C GLN A 269 11.02 -1.85 0.45
N LYS A 270 11.71 -2.10 1.57
CA LYS A 270 12.38 -1.07 2.40
C LYS A 270 13.66 -0.54 1.73
N LYS A 271 13.56 0.08 0.57
CA LYS A 271 14.68 0.88 0.03
C LYS A 271 14.12 2.24 -0.32
N GLY A 272 14.81 3.31 0.06
CA GLY A 272 14.63 4.68 -0.43
C GLY A 272 13.35 5.42 0.02
N LYS A 273 13.51 6.70 0.37
CA LYS A 273 12.39 7.63 0.49
C LYS A 273 11.91 8.06 -0.90
N GLY A 274 10.63 8.37 -1.04
CA GLY A 274 10.03 8.87 -2.28
C GLY A 274 9.45 7.78 -3.18
N ILE A 275 9.14 8.16 -4.42
CA ILE A 275 8.46 7.30 -5.39
C ILE A 275 9.46 6.36 -6.07
N GLN A 276 9.08 5.09 -6.18
CA GLN A 276 9.86 4.07 -6.86
C GLN A 276 9.04 3.39 -7.92
N VAL A 277 9.65 3.19 -9.08
CA VAL A 277 9.04 2.50 -10.20
C VAL A 277 9.83 1.23 -10.45
N ARG A 278 9.15 0.09 -10.56
CA ARG A 278 9.72 -1.17 -11.05
C ARG A 278 8.90 -1.66 -12.24
N ILE A 279 9.59 -2.16 -13.25
CA ILE A 279 9.00 -2.51 -14.54
C ILE A 279 9.43 -3.93 -14.90
N GLY A 280 8.44 -4.82 -15.06
CA GLY A 280 8.65 -6.17 -15.55
C GLY A 280 9.68 -6.96 -14.75
N SER A 281 10.78 -7.34 -15.39
CA SER A 281 11.86 -8.15 -14.80
C SER A 281 12.57 -7.50 -13.60
N GLU A 282 12.33 -6.21 -13.34
CA GLU A 282 12.82 -5.54 -12.12
C GLU A 282 12.03 -5.93 -10.86
N ASN A 283 10.86 -6.55 -11.03
CA ASN A 283 10.09 -7.10 -9.92
C ASN A 283 10.73 -8.39 -9.41
N LYS A 284 10.84 -8.54 -8.07
CA LYS A 284 11.46 -9.74 -7.46
C LYS A 284 10.57 -10.98 -7.50
N VAL A 285 9.26 -10.78 -7.62
CA VAL A 285 8.26 -11.83 -7.66
C VAL A 285 8.05 -12.19 -9.13
N ILE A 286 8.23 -13.47 -9.48
CA ILE A 286 8.20 -13.94 -10.88
C ILE A 286 6.81 -13.69 -11.50
N GLU A 287 5.76 -13.87 -10.71
CA GLU A 287 4.38 -13.58 -11.08
C GLU A 287 4.14 -12.11 -11.43
N MET A 288 5.08 -11.22 -11.08
CA MET A 288 5.02 -9.78 -11.35
C MET A 288 5.83 -9.35 -12.58
N GLU A 289 6.46 -10.26 -13.32
CA GLU A 289 7.28 -9.94 -14.51
C GLU A 289 6.49 -9.28 -15.64
N GLU A 290 5.16 -9.40 -15.67
CA GLU A 290 4.30 -8.77 -16.68
C GLU A 290 3.75 -7.40 -16.26
N TYR A 291 4.09 -6.96 -15.04
CA TYR A 291 3.49 -5.81 -14.40
C TYR A 291 4.51 -4.71 -14.16
N SER A 292 4.02 -3.49 -14.00
CA SER A 292 4.76 -2.40 -13.37
C SER A 292 4.20 -2.15 -11.99
N VAL A 293 5.09 -1.90 -11.04
CA VAL A 293 4.76 -1.58 -9.66
C VAL A 293 5.35 -0.23 -9.32
N ILE A 294 4.50 0.74 -8.98
CA ILE A 294 4.92 2.04 -8.46
C ILE A 294 4.62 2.08 -6.97
N THR A 295 5.62 2.38 -6.15
CA THR A 295 5.47 2.46 -4.70
C THR A 295 5.82 3.84 -4.16
N SER A 296 5.15 4.26 -3.10
CA SER A 296 5.50 5.44 -2.29
C SER A 296 5.27 5.12 -0.81
N THR A 297 5.75 5.99 0.07
CA THR A 297 5.58 5.90 1.53
C THR A 297 4.74 7.07 2.02
N TYR A 298 4.06 6.92 3.15
CA TYR A 298 3.35 8.01 3.83
C TYR A 298 3.64 7.94 5.33
N SER A 299 3.61 9.08 6.03
CA SER A 299 3.80 9.11 7.48
C SER A 299 2.47 9.05 8.22
N ALA A 300 2.43 8.42 9.38
CA ALA A 300 1.26 8.35 10.24
C ALA A 300 1.59 8.70 11.70
N GLY A 301 2.35 9.78 11.92
CA GLY A 301 2.89 10.20 13.21
C GLY A 301 4.43 10.16 13.25
N GLU A 302 4.99 10.30 14.45
CA GLU A 302 6.44 10.18 14.65
C GLU A 302 6.90 8.73 14.43
N ASN A 303 7.81 8.53 13.47
CA ASN A 303 8.42 7.24 13.14
C ASN A 303 7.45 6.13 12.66
N MET A 304 6.22 6.50 12.30
CA MET A 304 5.26 5.57 11.69
C MET A 304 5.20 5.82 10.19
N GLU A 305 5.59 4.81 9.42
CA GLU A 305 5.53 4.85 7.96
C GLU A 305 4.63 3.71 7.47
N GLY A 306 3.67 4.06 6.63
CA GLY A 306 2.94 3.11 5.79
C GLY A 306 3.46 3.18 4.35
N SER A 307 2.92 2.32 3.49
CA SER A 307 3.32 2.28 2.08
C SER A 307 2.13 2.18 1.15
N ILE A 308 2.29 2.71 -0.06
CA ILE A 308 1.29 2.71 -1.13
C ILE A 308 1.94 2.03 -2.33
N ALA A 309 1.22 1.11 -2.98
CA ALA A 309 1.64 0.45 -4.21
C ALA A 309 0.51 0.53 -5.24
N ILE A 310 0.87 0.76 -6.49
CA ILE A 310 -0.02 0.68 -7.65
C ILE A 310 0.57 -0.34 -8.60
N ILE A 311 -0.27 -1.27 -9.04
CA ILE A 311 0.08 -2.35 -9.95
C ILE A 311 -0.71 -2.19 -11.23
N GLY A 312 -0.01 -2.13 -12.35
CA GLY A 312 -0.60 -2.05 -13.68
C GLY A 312 0.25 -2.76 -14.73
N PRO A 313 -0.14 -2.71 -16.01
CA PRO A 313 0.65 -3.27 -17.11
C PRO A 313 1.97 -2.49 -17.30
N LYS A 314 2.94 -3.05 -18.05
CA LYS A 314 4.17 -2.32 -18.44
C LYS A 314 3.91 -1.03 -19.21
N ARG A 315 2.79 -0.92 -19.92
CA ARG A 315 2.36 0.31 -20.59
C ARG A 315 1.59 1.27 -19.67
N MET A 316 1.95 1.32 -18.40
CA MET A 316 1.31 2.20 -17.42
C MET A 316 1.44 3.67 -17.85
N ASP A 317 0.44 4.50 -17.56
CA ASP A 317 0.60 5.96 -17.62
C ASP A 317 1.43 6.44 -16.42
N TYR A 318 2.74 6.25 -16.50
CA TYR A 318 3.67 6.54 -15.41
C TYR A 318 3.56 7.99 -14.93
N ALA A 319 3.39 8.96 -15.84
CA ALA A 319 3.35 10.38 -15.47
C ALA A 319 2.12 10.68 -14.61
N ARG A 320 0.94 10.23 -15.06
CA ARG A 320 -0.32 10.39 -14.30
C ARG A 320 -0.24 9.68 -12.95
N VAL A 321 0.21 8.42 -12.94
CA VAL A 321 0.24 7.59 -11.73
C VAL A 321 1.21 8.16 -10.69
N ILE A 322 2.39 8.62 -11.10
CA ILE A 322 3.38 9.24 -10.20
C ILE A 322 2.80 10.51 -9.57
N THR A 323 2.18 11.40 -10.35
CA THR A 323 1.57 12.63 -9.79
C THR A 323 0.45 12.31 -8.79
N LEU A 324 -0.44 11.37 -9.11
CA LEU A 324 -1.52 10.96 -8.22
C LEU A 324 -0.99 10.37 -6.92
N LEU A 325 0.02 9.50 -7.03
CA LEU A 325 0.64 8.82 -5.89
C LEU A 325 1.37 9.81 -4.97
N ASP A 326 2.08 10.79 -5.54
CA ASP A 326 2.76 11.85 -4.79
C ASP A 326 1.77 12.71 -4.00
N THR A 327 0.71 13.15 -4.68
CA THR A 327 -0.34 13.98 -4.07
C THR A 327 -1.05 13.23 -2.94
N LEU A 328 -1.47 11.98 -3.19
CA LEU A 328 -2.14 11.16 -2.19
C LEU A 328 -1.24 10.85 -0.99
N SER A 329 0.04 10.51 -1.23
CA SER A 329 1.02 10.25 -0.15
C SER A 329 1.16 11.46 0.78
N SER A 330 1.31 12.65 0.20
CA SER A 330 1.44 13.91 0.95
C SER A 330 0.16 14.25 1.74
N ASP A 331 -1.00 14.15 1.11
CA ASP A 331 -2.28 14.49 1.73
C ASP A 331 -2.64 13.49 2.84
N LEU A 332 -2.43 12.19 2.59
CA LEU A 332 -2.62 11.13 3.59
C LEU A 332 -1.68 11.31 4.78
N SER A 333 -0.41 11.64 4.54
CA SER A 333 0.55 11.94 5.61
C SER A 333 0.07 13.10 6.48
N THR A 334 -0.42 14.18 5.83
CA THR A 334 -0.93 15.36 6.53
C THR A 334 -2.17 15.03 7.37
N ALA A 335 -3.11 14.26 6.82
CA ALA A 335 -4.34 13.89 7.50
C ALA A 335 -4.07 12.97 8.70
N LEU A 336 -3.26 11.92 8.52
CA LEU A 336 -2.93 10.98 9.60
C LEU A 336 -2.13 11.64 10.71
N ASN A 337 -1.13 12.46 10.39
CA ASN A 337 -0.36 13.20 11.41
C ASN A 337 -1.27 14.11 12.26
N ARG A 338 -2.28 14.74 11.67
CA ARG A 338 -3.27 15.56 12.41
C ARG A 338 -4.12 14.72 13.34
N MET A 339 -4.55 13.54 12.90
CA MET A 339 -5.33 12.61 13.74
C MET A 339 -4.52 12.16 14.96
N THR A 340 -3.22 11.87 14.79
CA THR A 340 -2.32 11.50 15.89
C THR A 340 -2.15 12.64 16.91
N ILE A 341 -1.94 13.88 16.46
CA ILE A 341 -1.76 15.07 17.33
C ILE A 341 -3.07 15.49 18.02
N GLY A 342 -4.21 15.39 17.33
CA GLY A 342 -5.52 15.72 17.89
C GLY A 342 -5.86 14.89 19.12
N GLN A 343 -5.49 13.61 19.13
CA GLN A 343 -5.66 12.73 20.30
C GLN A 343 -4.78 13.12 21.50
N GLU A 344 -3.65 13.81 21.30
CA GLU A 344 -2.81 14.31 22.41
C GLU A 344 -3.36 15.58 23.06
N THR A 345 -4.12 16.38 22.32
CA THR A 345 -4.58 17.70 22.78
C THR A 345 -5.87 17.62 23.58
N ASP A 346 -6.82 16.76 23.18
CA ASP A 346 -8.03 16.47 23.98
C ASP A 346 -7.66 15.85 25.35
N ARG A 347 -6.59 15.06 25.42
CA ARG A 347 -6.10 14.46 26.68
C ARG A 347 -5.55 15.46 27.70
N ARG A 348 -5.23 16.70 27.30
CA ARG A 348 -4.73 17.74 28.21
C ARG A 348 -5.83 18.64 28.78
N GLN A 349 -7.05 18.54 28.27
CA GLN A 349 -8.19 19.31 28.80
C GLN A 349 -9.03 18.51 29.81
N ASP A 350 -8.86 17.18 29.85
CA ASP A 350 -9.53 16.27 30.80
C ASP A 350 -8.65 15.83 32.00
N THR A 351 -7.49 16.48 32.19
CA THR A 351 -6.67 16.40 33.42
C THR A 351 -6.53 17.77 34.03
#